data_AF-A0A970P4Y7-F1
#
_entry.id   AF-A0A970P4Y7-F1
#
_cell.length_a   1.000
_cell.length_b   1.000
_cell.length_c   1.000
_cell.angle_alpha   90.00
_cell.angle_beta   90.00
_cell.angle_gamma   90.00
#
_symmetry.space_group_name_H-M   'P 1'
#
loop_
_entity.id
_entity.type
_entity.pdbx_description
1 polymer ?
#
loop_
_entity_poly.entity_id
_entity_poly.type
_entity_poly.pdbx_seq_one_letter_code
_entity_poly.pdbx_strand_id
1 'polypeptide(L)' 'MEEIQNRNIEEATQRLKKRLPLEKIRCIPKYRDLSSVDYEKLIKNTETVALLILKAFILKNEEV' A
#
# COMPACT_ATOMS: atom_id res chain seq x y z
N MET A 1 5.84 -7.09 -19.85
CA MET A 1 5.25 -7.76 -18.67
C MET A 1 5.34 -6.89 -17.42
N GLU A 2 6.51 -6.34 -17.10
CA GLU A 2 6.70 -5.43 -15.94
C GLU A 2 5.83 -4.17 -15.99
N GLU A 3 5.67 -3.53 -17.15
CA GLU A 3 4.80 -2.34 -17.25
C GLU A 3 3.32 -2.62 -16.91
N ILE A 4 2.83 -3.82 -17.22
CA ILE A 4 1.46 -4.23 -16.91
C ILE A 4 1.33 -4.46 -15.40
N GLN A 5 2.33 -5.08 -14.78
CA GLN A 5 2.37 -5.28 -13.33
C GLN A 5 2.46 -3.94 -12.59
N ASN A 6 3.28 -3.01 -13.06
CA ASN A 6 3.39 -1.67 -12.48
C ASN A 6 2.07 -0.90 -12.57
N ARG A 7 1.36 -0.98 -13.70
CA ARG A 7 0.01 -0.40 -13.84
C ARG A 7 -0.99 -1.00 -12.86
N ASN A 8 -0.96 -2.32 -12.67
CA ASN A 8 -1.86 -3.01 -11.74
C ASN A 8 -1.58 -2.62 -10.27
N ILE A 9 -0.29 -2.47 -9.90
CA ILE A 9 0.11 -2.03 -8.56
C ILE A 9 -0.34 -0.59 -8.32
N GLU A 10 -0.09 0.31 -9.28
CA GLU A 10 -0.52 1.70 -9.19
C GLU A 10 -2.05 1.81 -9.06
N GLU A 11 -2.80 1.03 -9.84
CA GLU A 11 -4.26 0.99 -9.74
C GLU A 11 -4.73 0.49 -8.37
N ALA A 12 -4.10 -0.55 -7.82
CA ALA A 12 -4.40 -1.05 -6.47
C ALA A 12 -4.13 0.03 -5.40
N THR A 13 -3.04 0.78 -5.55
CA THR A 13 -2.70 1.89 -4.64
C THR A 13 -3.68 3.05 -4.76
N GLN A 14 -4.15 3.38 -5.97
CA GLN A 14 -5.21 4.38 -6.15
C GLN A 14 -6.54 3.93 -5.52
N ARG A 15 -6.89 2.64 -5.63
CA ARG A 15 -8.07 2.08 -4.96
C ARG A 15 -7.94 2.19 -3.43
N LEU A 16 -6.75 1.95 -2.87
CA LEU A 16 -6.48 2.13 -1.44
C LEU A 16 -6.66 3.59 -1.02
N LYS A 17 -6.07 4.55 -1.74
CA LYS A 17 -6.20 5.99 -1.45
C LYS A 17 -7.66 6.46 -1.47
N LYS A 18 -8.49 5.93 -2.38
CA LYS A 18 -9.93 6.22 -2.41
C LYS A 18 -10.67 5.69 -1.19
N ARG A 19 -10.31 4.50 -0.69
CA ARG A 19 -10.93 3.89 0.49
C ARG A 19 -10.48 4.53 1.80
N LEU A 20 -9.20 4.90 1.85
CA LEU A 20 -8.51 5.38 3.05
C LEU A 20 -7.84 6.74 2.81
N PRO A 21 -8.60 7.80 2.48
CA PRO A 21 -8.04 9.12 2.26
C PRO A 21 -7.39 9.67 3.55
N LEU A 22 -6.45 10.61 3.37
CA LEU A 22 -5.73 11.28 4.45
C LEU A 22 -6.64 11.76 5.58
N GLU A 23 -7.78 12.36 5.22
CA GLU A 23 -8.77 12.87 6.17
C GLU A 23 -9.31 11.79 7.09
N LYS A 24 -9.61 10.60 6.54
CA LYS A 24 -10.07 9.44 7.34
C LYS A 24 -8.97 8.91 8.23
N ILE A 25 -7.71 8.90 7.77
CA ILE A 25 -6.59 8.48 8.60
C ILE A 25 -6.39 9.44 9.77
N ARG A 26 -6.52 10.76 9.53
CA ARG A 26 -6.42 11.78 10.58
C ARG A 26 -7.50 11.69 11.65
N CYS A 27 -8.62 11.01 11.39
CA CYS A 27 -9.61 10.70 12.43
C CYS A 27 -9.07 9.74 13.49
N ILE A 28 -8.02 8.97 13.18
CA ILE A 28 -7.37 8.09 14.14
C ILE A 28 -6.42 8.95 15.01
N PRO A 29 -6.54 8.93 16.35
CA PRO A 29 -5.74 9.80 17.23
C PRO A 29 -4.23 9.72 16.99
N LYS A 30 -3.72 8.52 16.67
CA LYS A 30 -2.30 8.26 16.37
C LYS A 30 -1.78 9.00 15.12
N TYR A 31 -2.67 9.34 14.18
CA TYR A 31 -2.32 9.94 12.89
C TYR A 31 -2.95 11.32 12.69
N ARG A 32 -3.44 11.94 13.77
CA ARG A 32 -4.14 13.23 13.71
C ARG A 32 -3.32 14.32 13.02
N ASP A 33 -2.02 14.38 13.32
CA ASP A 33 -1.11 15.41 12.80
C ASP A 33 -0.33 14.92 11.56
N LEU A 34 -0.75 13.83 10.93
CA LEU A 34 -0.07 13.25 9.79
C LEU A 34 -0.05 14.25 8.62
N SER A 35 1.14 14.65 8.16
CA SER A 35 1.28 15.52 7.00
C SER A 35 0.90 14.79 5.71
N SER A 36 0.59 15.54 4.65
CA SER A 36 0.33 14.93 3.33
C SER A 36 1.55 14.16 2.80
N VAL A 37 2.77 14.62 3.12
CA VAL A 37 4.02 13.98 2.71
C VAL A 37 4.20 12.66 3.45
N ASP A 38 3.93 12.63 4.76
CA ASP A 38 4.07 11.42 5.57
C ASP A 38 2.99 10.39 5.25
N TYR A 39 1.81 10.83 4.86
CA TYR A 39 0.77 9.97 4.31
C TYR A 39 1.20 9.28 3.02
N GLU A 40 1.75 10.03 2.06
CA GLU A 40 2.25 9.44 0.81
C GLU A 40 3.36 8.41 1.07
N LYS A 41 4.28 8.71 2.01
CA LYS A 41 5.28 7.75 2.47
C LYS A 41 4.65 6.51 3.12
N LEU A 42 3.64 6.70 3.97
CA LEU A 42 2.93 5.60 4.63
C LEU A 42 2.27 4.66 3.62
N ILE A 43 1.62 5.22 2.60
CA ILE A 43 0.98 4.43 1.53
C ILE A 43 2.03 3.64 0.75
N LYS A 44 3.13 4.27 0.31
CA LYS A 44 4.21 3.56 -0.41
C LYS A 44 4.89 2.47 0.41
N ASN A 45 5.12 2.73 1.70
CA ASN A 45 5.70 1.73 2.60
C ASN A 45 4.75 0.54 2.78
N THR A 46 3.45 0.82 2.91
CA THR A 46 2.42 -0.22 3.03
C THR A 46 2.34 -1.07 1.75
N GLU A 47 2.39 -0.44 0.57
CA GLU A 47 2.47 -1.13 -0.73
C GLU A 47 3.67 -2.09 -0.77
N THR A 48 4.86 -1.59 -0.39
CA THR A 48 6.09 -2.39 -0.36
C THR A 48 5.97 -3.60 0.56
N VAL A 49 5.47 -3.40 1.80
CA VAL A 49 5.29 -4.48 2.78
C VAL A 49 4.27 -5.51 2.29
N ALA A 50 3.15 -5.07 1.70
CA ALA A 50 2.14 -5.97 1.17
C ALA A 50 2.69 -6.83 0.02
N LEU A 51 3.47 -6.24 -0.88
CA LEU A 51 4.15 -6.99 -1.96
C LEU A 51 5.15 -8.00 -1.41
N LEU A 52 5.90 -7.66 -0.36
CA LEU A 52 6.82 -8.60 0.30
C LEU A 52 6.07 -9.78 0.93
N ILE A 53 4.95 -9.52 1.62
CA ILE A 53 4.10 -10.58 2.19
C ILE A 53 3.56 -11.48 1.08
N LEU A 54 3.06 -10.90 -0.01
CA LEU A 54 2.54 -11.65 -1.15
C LEU A 54 3.61 -12.53 -1.79
N LYS A 55 4.81 -11.97 -2.02
CA LYS A 55 5.96 -12.73 -2.54
C LYS A 55 6.33 -13.88 -1.63
N ALA A 56 6.44 -13.63 -0.32
CA ALA A 56 6.74 -14.66 0.67
C ALA A 56 5.67 -15.76 0.69
N PHE A 57 4.40 -15.39 0.57
CA PHE A 57 3.30 -16.35 0.50
C PHE A 57 3.35 -17.20 -0.77
N ILE A 58 3.63 -16.60 -1.93
CA ILE A 58 3.78 -17.32 -3.21
C ILE A 58 4.96 -18.30 -3.12
N LEU A 59 6.13 -17.83 -2.68
CA LEU A 59 7.34 -18.65 -2.51
C LEU A 59 7.09 -19.88 -1.62
N LYS A 60 6.39 -19.69 -0.49
CA LYS A 60 6.06 -20.80 0.42
C LYS A 60 5.14 -21.85 -0.23
N ASN A 61 4.28 -21.46 -1.17
CA ASN A 61 3.39 -22.39 -1.86
C ASN A 61 4.05 -23.08 -3.06
N GLU A 62 5.18 -22.59 -3.57
CA GLU A 62 5.97 -23.27 -4.62
C GLU A 62 6.89 -24.37 -4.07
N GLU A 63 7.16 -24.38 -2.76
CA GLU A 63 7.96 -25.42 -2.08
C GLU A 63 7.15 -26.68 -1.68
N VAL A 64 5.85 -26.75 -2.03
CA VAL A 64 4.92 -27.86 -1.69
C VAL A 64 4.57 -28.70 -2.93
#